data_AF-A0A7X5YL17-F1
#
_entry.id   AF-A0A7X5YL17-F1
#
_cell.length_a   1.000
_cell.length_b   1.000
_cell.length_c   1.000
_cell.angle_alpha   90.00
_cell.angle_beta   90.00
_cell.angle_gamma   90.00
#
_symmetry.space_group_name_H-M   'P 1'
#
loop_
_entity.id
_entity.type
_entity.pdbx_description
1 polymer ?
#
loop_
_entity_poly.entity_id
_entity_poly.type
_entity_poly.pdbx_seq_one_letter_code
_entity_poly.pdbx_strand_id
1 'polypeptide(L)'
;MTDPLAPLKARFRLRAAEDLERLERLWTEEPDSADIRRTVHDLAGSAGIFGHPALGEAALAIDDRYASGGHPEQPQMDLLLQRLREAAG
;
A
#
# COMPACT_ATOMS: atom_id res chain seq x y z
N MET A 1 -12.21 -22.59 16.32
CA MET A 1 -12.53 -21.20 16.71
C MET A 1 -12.38 -20.36 15.44
N THR A 2 -13.45 -19.79 14.91
CA THR A 2 -13.45 -19.06 13.63
C THR A 2 -12.73 -17.71 13.81
N ASP A 3 -11.77 -17.37 12.95
CA ASP A 3 -11.14 -16.04 12.94
C ASP A 3 -12.21 -15.00 12.53
N PRO A 4 -12.66 -14.11 13.44
CA PRO A 4 -13.71 -13.14 13.14
C PRO A 4 -13.27 -12.12 12.08
N LEU A 5 -11.95 -11.97 11.84
CA LEU A 5 -11.39 -11.09 10.83
C LEU A 5 -11.24 -11.76 9.47
N ALA A 6 -11.49 -13.08 9.33
CA ALA A 6 -11.29 -13.78 8.07
C ALA A 6 -12.03 -13.15 6.87
N PRO A 7 -13.31 -12.71 6.99
CA PRO A 7 -13.99 -12.02 5.89
C PRO A 7 -13.36 -10.66 5.56
N LEU A 8 -12.84 -9.96 6.56
CA LEU A 8 -12.22 -8.65 6.40
C LEU A 8 -10.83 -8.78 5.76
N LYS A 9 -10.03 -9.78 6.16
CA LYS A 9 -8.76 -10.13 5.52
C LYS A 9 -8.97 -10.50 4.06
N ALA A 10 -10.00 -11.29 3.73
CA ALA A 10 -10.32 -11.62 2.35
C ALA A 10 -10.64 -10.37 1.51
N ARG A 11 -11.42 -9.43 2.05
CA ARG A 11 -11.68 -8.14 1.40
C ARG A 11 -10.42 -7.29 1.24
N PHE A 12 -9.54 -7.29 2.25
CA PHE A 12 -8.27 -6.59 2.18
C PHE A 12 -7.38 -7.14 1.06
N ARG A 13 -7.29 -8.47 0.89
CA ARG A 13 -6.52 -9.08 -0.21
C ARG A 13 -7.02 -8.67 -1.59
N LEU A 14 -8.34 -8.66 -1.79
CA LEU A 14 -8.94 -8.23 -3.05
C LEU A 14 -8.61 -6.75 -3.33
N ARG A 15 -8.79 -5.89 -2.33
CA ARG A 15 -8.40 -4.48 -2.42
C ARG A 15 -6.91 -4.32 -2.69
N ALA A 16 -6.04 -5.10 -2.04
CA ALA A 16 -4.60 -5.03 -2.22
C ALA A 16 -4.19 -5.34 -3.67
N ALA A 17 -4.87 -6.27 -4.34
CA ALA A 17 -4.67 -6.54 -5.77
C ALA A 17 -5.07 -5.34 -6.64
N GLU A 18 -6.23 -4.72 -6.36
CA GLU A 18 -6.69 -3.53 -7.08
C GLU A 18 -5.75 -2.32 -6.87
N ASP A 19 -5.30 -2.11 -5.62
CA ASP A 19 -4.36 -1.07 -5.26
C ASP A 19 -2.98 -1.30 -5.91
N LEU A 20 -2.56 -2.57 -6.07
CA LEU A 20 -1.31 -2.92 -6.76
C LEU A 20 -1.35 -2.51 -8.23
N GLU A 21 -2.37 -2.96 -8.98
CA GLU A 21 -2.51 -2.61 -10.39
C GLU A 21 -2.62 -1.09 -10.58
N ARG A 22 -3.36 -0.42 -9.69
CA ARG A 22 -3.50 1.04 -9.71
C ARG A 22 -2.16 1.74 -9.47
N LEU A 23 -1.39 1.33 -8.46
CA LEU A 23 -0.11 1.94 -8.14
C LEU A 23 0.94 1.69 -9.22
N GLU A 24 1.01 0.49 -9.79
CA GLU A 24 1.93 0.19 -10.91
C GLU A 24 1.67 1.10 -12.11
N ARG A 25 0.39 1.29 -12.46
CA ARG A 25 -0.01 2.18 -13.55
C ARG A 25 0.30 3.65 -13.24
N LEU A 26 -0.16 4.14 -12.09
CA LEU A 26 0.04 5.54 -11.70
C LEU A 26 1.51 5.89 -11.55
N TRP A 27 2.33 5.01 -10.97
CA TRP A 27 3.76 5.26 -10.83
C TRP A 27 4.47 5.39 -12.18
N THR A 28 4.00 4.66 -13.19
CA THR A 28 4.55 4.71 -14.55
C THR A 28 4.09 5.94 -15.33
N GLU A 29 2.80 6.29 -15.23
CA GLU A 29 2.17 7.33 -16.06
C GLU A 29 2.23 8.72 -15.40
N GLU A 30 2.01 8.78 -14.08
CA GLU A 30 1.79 10.01 -13.30
C GLU A 30 2.37 9.87 -11.87
N PRO A 31 3.71 9.79 -11.70
CA PRO A 31 4.36 9.49 -10.41
C PRO A 31 4.11 10.52 -9.29
N ASP A 32 3.64 11.72 -9.66
CA ASP A 32 3.29 12.81 -8.73
C ASP A 32 1.79 12.91 -8.47
N SER A 33 0.99 11.94 -8.94
CA SER A 33 -0.46 11.96 -8.79
C SER A 33 -0.88 11.93 -7.32
N ALA A 34 -1.85 12.78 -6.97
CA ALA A 34 -2.46 12.80 -5.64
C ALA A 34 -3.12 11.46 -5.27
N ASP A 35 -3.47 10.65 -6.28
CA ASP A 35 -4.02 9.31 -6.08
C ASP A 35 -2.99 8.35 -5.47
N ILE A 36 -1.71 8.44 -5.84
CA ILE A 36 -0.64 7.62 -5.25
C ILE A 36 -0.54 7.94 -3.76
N ARG A 37 -0.49 9.23 -3.42
CA ARG A 37 -0.42 9.69 -2.03
C ARG A 37 -1.60 9.15 -1.21
N ARG A 38 -2.81 9.22 -1.76
CA ARG A 38 -4.01 8.71 -1.08
C ARG A 38 -3.94 7.20 -0.85
N THR A 39 -3.58 6.41 -1.86
CA THR A 39 -3.45 4.96 -1.73
C THR A 39 -2.39 4.58 -0.70
N VAL A 40 -1.23 5.24 -0.73
CA VAL A 40 -0.15 5.03 0.25
C VAL A 40 -0.64 5.33 1.68
N HIS A 41 -1.29 6.48 1.88
CA HIS A 41 -1.82 6.87 3.19
C HIS A 41 -2.80 5.84 3.76
N ASP A 42 -3.75 5.37 2.92
CA ASP A 42 -4.72 4.36 3.32
C ASP A 42 -4.04 3.02 3.68
N LEU A 43 -3.00 2.62 2.94
CA LEU A 43 -2.23 1.40 3.22
C LEU A 43 -1.46 1.51 4.54
N ALA A 44 -0.82 2.66 4.80
CA ALA A 44 -0.11 2.91 6.05
C ALA A 44 -1.05 2.78 7.27
N GLY A 45 -2.28 3.27 7.16
CA GLY A 45 -3.27 3.21 8.25
C GLY A 45 -3.96 1.85 8.43
N SER A 46 -4.05 1.02 7.38
CA SER A 46 -4.90 -0.18 7.39
C SER A 46 -4.16 -1.52 7.37
N ALA A 47 -2.95 -1.60 6.79
CA ALA A 47 -2.27 -2.87 6.55
C ALA A 47 -1.93 -3.64 7.86
N GLY A 48 -1.56 -2.93 8.93
CA GLY A 48 -1.26 -3.54 10.23
C GLY A 48 -2.47 -4.25 10.86
N ILE A 49 -3.67 -3.71 10.69
CA ILE A 49 -4.92 -4.29 11.23
C ILE A 49 -5.22 -5.66 10.60
N PHE A 50 -4.85 -5.84 9.33
CA PHE A 50 -5.11 -7.07 8.58
C PHE A 50 -3.97 -8.08 8.61
N GLY A 51 -2.88 -7.79 9.34
CA GLY A 51 -1.75 -8.70 9.53
C GLY A 51 -0.60 -8.51 8.55
N HIS A 52 -0.50 -7.34 7.92
CA HIS A 52 0.58 -7.00 6.99
C HIS A 52 1.44 -5.82 7.51
N PRO A 53 2.14 -5.98 8.66
CA PRO A 53 2.91 -4.88 9.26
C PRO A 53 4.01 -4.36 8.32
N ALA A 54 4.72 -5.24 7.61
CA ALA A 54 5.75 -4.83 6.65
C ALA A 54 5.23 -3.99 5.49
N LEU A 55 3.98 -4.23 5.05
CA LEU A 55 3.31 -3.39 4.05
C LEU A 55 2.98 -2.01 4.64
N GLY A 56 2.45 -1.98 5.87
CA GLY A 56 2.17 -0.73 6.58
C GLY A 56 3.43 0.12 6.79
N GLU A 57 4.55 -0.49 7.17
CA GLU A 57 5.84 0.18 7.34
C GLU A 57 6.38 0.75 6.02
N ALA A 58 6.32 -0.02 4.93
CA ALA A 58 6.73 0.44 3.60
C ALA A 58 5.86 1.62 3.12
N ALA A 59 4.55 1.55 3.34
CA ALA A 59 3.62 2.63 3.00
C ALA A 59 3.87 3.88 3.86
N LEU A 60 4.07 3.72 5.17
CA LEU A 60 4.35 4.83 6.08
C LEU A 60 5.61 5.59 5.70
N ALA A 61 6.68 4.90 5.31
CA ALA A 61 7.92 5.53 4.86
C ALA A 61 7.74 6.42 3.61
N ILE A 62 6.77 6.10 2.74
CA ILE A 62 6.42 6.93 1.58
C ILE A 62 5.45 8.05 2.00
N ASP A 63 4.47 7.76 2.87
CA ASP A 63 3.51 8.76 3.38
C ASP A 63 4.24 9.90 4.10
N ASP A 64 5.20 9.58 4.96
CA ASP A 64 6.03 10.55 5.68
C ASP A 64 6.82 11.45 4.72
N ARG A 65 7.33 10.89 3.61
CA ARG A 65 8.00 11.70 2.59
C ARG A 65 7.05 12.67 1.92
N TYR A 66 5.87 12.20 1.51
CA TYR A 66 4.85 13.09 0.97
C TYR A 66 4.42 14.17 1.96
N ALA A 67 4.28 13.83 3.25
CA ALA A 67 3.93 14.77 4.32
C ALA A 67 5.01 15.85 4.53
N SER A 68 6.28 15.51 4.32
CA SER A 68 7.40 16.46 4.35
C SER A 68 7.55 17.31 3.07
N GLY A 69 6.67 17.13 2.07
CA GLY A 69 6.76 17.80 0.76
C GLY A 69 7.75 17.15 -0.21
N GLY A 70 8.26 15.97 0.13
CA GLY A 70 9.12 15.16 -0.74
C GLY A 70 8.31 14.20 -1.63
N HIS A 71 9.05 13.45 -2.45
CA HIS A 71 8.52 12.40 -3.31
C HIS A 71 9.23 11.08 -2.98
N PRO A 72 8.56 9.92 -3.14
CA PRO A 72 9.20 8.63 -2.98
C PRO A 72 10.28 8.42 -4.01
N GLU A 73 11.34 7.74 -3.61
CA GLU A 73 12.36 7.24 -4.53
C GLU A 73 11.95 5.87 -5.07
N GLN A 74 12.48 5.51 -6.25
CA GLN A 74 12.21 4.22 -6.90
C GLN A 74 12.36 3.01 -5.96
N PRO A 75 13.42 2.88 -5.14
CA PRO A 75 13.56 1.72 -4.25
C PRO A 75 12.47 1.63 -3.18
N GLN A 76 11.91 2.76 -2.75
CA GLN A 76 10.82 2.78 -1.79
C GLN A 76 9.52 2.29 -2.44
N MET A 77 9.25 2.78 -3.65
CA MET A 77 8.08 2.35 -4.42
C MET A 77 8.17 0.85 -4.77
N ASP A 78 9.34 0.39 -5.23
CA ASP A 78 9.58 -1.03 -5.53
C ASP A 78 9.30 -1.92 -4.31
N LEU A 79 9.76 -1.50 -3.13
CA LEU A 79 9.49 -2.19 -1.88
C LEU A 79 7.99 -2.21 -1.55
N LEU A 80 7.30 -1.08 -1.67
CA LEU A 80 5.86 -1.01 -1.44
C LEU A 80 5.09 -1.97 -2.35
N LEU A 81 5.39 -1.93 -3.65
CA LEU A 81 4.76 -2.79 -4.66
C LEU A 81 5.01 -4.28 -4.37
N GLN A 82 6.24 -4.63 -3.96
CA GLN A 82 6.56 -5.99 -3.54
C GLN A 82 5.71 -6.43 -2.34
N ARG A 83 5.61 -5.60 -1.29
CA ARG A 83 4.82 -5.92 -0.09
C ARG A 83 3.33 -6.00 -0.38
N LEU A 84 2.84 -5.17 -1.29
CA LEU A 84 1.45 -5.15 -1.68
C LEU A 84 1.10 -6.42 -2.49
N ARG A 85 2.00 -6.88 -3.36
CA ARG A 85 1.88 -8.16 -4.07
C ARG A 85 1.88 -9.36 -3.12
N GLU A 86 2.74 -9.35 -2.11
CA GLU A 86 2.72 -10.36 -1.03
C GLU A 86 1.41 -10.37 -0.26
N ALA A 87 0.78 -9.21 -0.07
CA ALA A 87 -0.50 -9.09 0.62
C ALA A 87 -1.71 -9.48 -0.24
N ALA A 88 -1.59 -9.41 -1.57
CA ALA A 88 -2.63 -9.82 -2.51
C ALA A 88 -2.70 -11.35 -2.72
N GLY A 89 -1.60 -12.07 -2.47
CA GLY A 89 -1.49 -13.54 -2.54
C GLY A 89 -2.03 -14.26 -1.30
#